data_AF-A0A2S5Y4L4-F1
#
_entry.id   AF-A0A2S5Y4L4-F1
#
_cell.length_a   1.000
_cell.length_b   1.000
_cell.length_c   1.000
_cell.angle_alpha   90.00
_cell.angle_beta   90.00
_cell.angle_gamma   90.00
#
_symmetry.space_group_name_H-M   'P 1'
#
loop_
_entity.id
_entity.type
_entity.pdbx_description
1 polymer ?
#
loop_
_entity_poly.entity_id
_entity_poly.type
_entity_poly.pdbx_seq_one_letter_code
_entity_poly.pdbx_strand_id
1 'polypeptide(L)'
;MYVPTHDRRDFSERGVAAEGDDARAWLKNHGVTVASSGSFLRCFGDVLGSEELTLSRVWHSARHVERRGVPGGAVLSLLVEGTLTVRFGDGREIDVDEGGGFVHWSLAPPPPRNRAQRGTLRHARSGSGP
;
A
#
# COMPACT_ATOMS: atom_id res chain seq x y z
N MET A 1 25.41 23.78 -20.45
CA MET A 1 24.06 24.20 -20.01
C MET A 1 23.48 23.04 -19.22
N TYR A 2 23.52 23.12 -17.89
CA TYR A 2 23.00 22.09 -16.99
C TYR A 2 21.52 22.39 -16.74
N VAL A 3 20.66 21.40 -16.94
CA VAL A 3 19.25 21.48 -16.59
C VAL A 3 18.94 20.27 -15.70
N PRO A 4 18.87 20.42 -14.37
CA PRO A 4 18.26 19.42 -13.53
C PRO A 4 16.75 19.67 -13.52
N THR A 5 16.01 19.01 -14.40
CA THR A 5 14.56 18.82 -14.21
C THR A 5 14.36 17.70 -13.19
N HIS A 6 14.58 17.98 -11.90
CA HIS A 6 14.06 17.16 -10.80
C HIS A 6 12.70 17.72 -10.39
N ASP A 7 11.68 17.47 -11.21
CA ASP A 7 10.30 17.56 -10.73
C ASP A 7 9.40 16.60 -11.50
N ARG A 8 8.92 15.56 -10.79
CA ARG A 8 7.73 14.70 -10.97
C ARG A 8 8.05 13.22 -10.70
N ARG A 9 7.70 12.61 -9.56
CA ARG A 9 6.74 12.99 -8.51
C ARG A 9 7.12 12.32 -7.17
N ASP A 10 7.97 12.98 -6.40
CA ASP A 10 8.01 12.68 -4.98
C ASP A 10 6.77 13.31 -4.33
N PHE A 11 6.13 12.58 -3.42
CA PHE A 11 5.00 13.11 -2.66
C PHE A 11 5.11 12.73 -1.19
N SER A 12 4.51 13.57 -0.34
CA SER A 12 4.42 13.26 1.08
C SER A 12 3.11 13.75 1.67
N GLU A 13 2.49 12.89 2.46
CA GLU A 13 1.42 13.24 3.40
C GLU A 13 1.97 13.02 4.80
N ARG A 14 1.93 14.04 5.67
CA ARG A 14 2.52 13.96 7.01
C ARG A 14 1.54 14.42 8.07
N GLY A 15 1.57 13.78 9.22
CA GLY A 15 0.74 14.14 10.36
C GLY A 15 -0.76 13.97 10.09
N VAL A 16 -1.14 12.98 9.27
CA VAL A 16 -2.55 12.69 9.02
C VAL A 16 -3.19 12.22 10.31
N ALA A 17 -4.35 12.79 10.62
CA ALA A 17 -5.25 12.37 11.68
C ALA A 17 -6.68 12.45 11.12
N ALA A 18 -7.34 11.32 11.00
CA ALA A 18 -8.69 11.24 10.42
C ALA A 18 -9.56 10.28 11.22
N GLU A 19 -10.87 10.48 11.11
CA GLU A 19 -11.88 9.70 11.82
C GLU A 19 -13.02 9.31 10.89
N GLY A 20 -13.79 8.28 11.27
CA GLY A 20 -14.99 7.85 10.56
C GLY A 20 -14.76 7.53 9.08
N ASP A 21 -15.55 8.17 8.21
CA ASP A 21 -15.48 7.95 6.77
C ASP A 21 -14.22 8.54 6.12
N ASP A 22 -13.68 9.62 6.68
CA ASP A 22 -12.42 10.19 6.20
C ASP A 22 -11.26 9.24 6.48
N ALA A 23 -11.23 8.63 7.67
CA ALA A 23 -10.25 7.59 7.98
C ALA A 23 -10.39 6.38 7.03
N ARG A 24 -11.62 5.96 6.73
CA ARG A 24 -11.88 4.86 5.80
C ARG A 24 -11.41 5.19 4.39
N ALA A 25 -11.68 6.40 3.91
CA ALA A 25 -11.27 6.86 2.59
C ALA A 25 -9.74 6.94 2.48
N TRP A 26 -9.09 7.51 3.50
CA TRP A 26 -7.64 7.62 3.55
C TRP A 26 -6.97 6.24 3.55
N LEU A 27 -7.39 5.33 4.43
CA LEU A 27 -6.87 3.96 4.47
C LEU A 27 -7.05 3.24 3.11
N LYS A 28 -8.21 3.41 2.48
CA LYS A 28 -8.50 2.80 1.17
C LYS A 28 -7.57 3.34 0.08
N ASN A 29 -7.30 4.64 0.07
CA ASN A 29 -6.37 5.26 -0.87
C ASN A 29 -4.93 4.75 -0.70
N HIS A 30 -4.58 4.28 0.50
CA HIS A 30 -3.28 3.68 0.81
C HIS A 30 -3.31 2.15 0.89
N GLY A 31 -4.26 1.51 0.21
CA GLY A 31 -4.26 0.06 -0.02
C GLY A 31 -4.81 -0.79 1.13
N VAL A 32 -5.45 -0.16 2.13
CA VAL A 32 -6.05 -0.83 3.28
C VAL A 32 -7.57 -0.72 3.21
N THR A 33 -8.26 -1.84 3.03
CA THR A 33 -9.73 -1.88 3.08
C THR A 33 -10.19 -2.31 4.47
N VAL A 34 -10.96 -1.47 5.15
CA VAL A 34 -11.48 -1.77 6.49
C VAL A 34 -12.73 -2.64 6.38
N ALA A 35 -12.62 -3.92 6.75
CA ALA A 35 -13.76 -4.84 6.81
C ALA A 35 -14.57 -4.65 8.10
N SER A 36 -13.91 -4.38 9.24
CA SER A 36 -14.60 -4.03 10.49
C SER A 36 -13.77 -3.10 11.39
N SER A 37 -14.44 -2.17 12.08
CA SER A 37 -13.81 -1.10 12.86
C SER A 37 -14.25 -0.99 14.32
N GLY A 38 -15.06 -1.92 14.83
CA GLY A 38 -15.67 -1.78 16.16
C GLY A 38 -16.65 -0.59 16.19
N SER A 39 -16.63 0.19 17.27
CA SER A 39 -17.55 1.32 17.50
C SER A 39 -17.18 2.60 16.73
N PHE A 40 -15.89 2.86 16.50
CA PHE A 40 -15.44 4.07 15.80
C PHE A 40 -14.06 3.89 15.16
N LEU A 41 -13.93 4.30 13.90
CA LEU A 41 -12.68 4.22 13.15
C LEU A 41 -11.86 5.51 13.32
N ARG A 42 -10.60 5.36 13.71
CA ARG A 42 -9.59 6.42 13.69
C ARG A 42 -8.38 5.92 12.91
N CYS A 43 -7.69 6.82 12.23
CA CYS A 43 -6.36 6.54 11.72
C CYS A 43 -5.42 7.73 11.86
N PHE A 44 -4.15 7.42 12.03
CA PHE A 44 -3.05 8.37 12.02
C PHE A 44 -1.98 7.86 11.06
N GLY A 45 -1.27 8.75 10.39
CA GLY A 45 -0.16 8.27 9.58
C GLY A 45 0.62 9.30 8.80
N ASP A 46 1.65 8.77 8.17
CA ASP A 46 2.54 9.46 7.25
C ASP A 46 2.73 8.57 6.02
N VAL A 47 2.83 9.18 4.85
CA VAL A 47 3.13 8.50 3.58
C VAL A 47 4.21 9.27 2.86
N LEU A 48 5.25 8.57 2.45
CA LEU A 48 6.32 9.07 1.58
C LEU A 48 6.30 8.22 0.32
N GLY A 49 6.24 8.87 -0.83
CA GLY A 49 6.22 8.19 -2.11
C GLY A 49 7.24 8.74 -3.08
N SER A 50 7.80 7.83 -3.86
CA SER A 50 8.65 8.04 -5.02
C SER A 50 8.12 7.17 -6.17
N GLU A 51 8.81 7.16 -7.32
CA GLU A 51 8.42 6.31 -8.44
C GLU A 51 8.55 4.81 -8.12
N GLU A 52 9.59 4.39 -7.38
CA GLU A 52 9.84 2.97 -7.12
C GLU A 52 9.34 2.49 -5.74
N LEU A 53 9.14 3.40 -4.78
CA LEU A 53 8.83 3.03 -3.40
C LEU A 53 7.78 3.96 -2.79
N THR A 54 6.81 3.35 -2.11
CA THR A 54 5.95 4.04 -1.14
C THR A 54 6.18 3.45 0.25
N LEU A 55 6.56 4.33 1.19
CA LEU A 55 6.65 4.01 2.60
C LEU A 55 5.47 4.66 3.32
N SER A 56 4.68 3.86 4.05
CA SER A 56 3.62 4.38 4.90
C SER A 56 3.77 3.90 6.32
N ARG A 57 3.56 4.80 7.27
CA ARG A 57 3.45 4.52 8.69
C ARG A 57 2.01 4.81 9.09
N VAL A 58 1.29 3.80 9.55
CA VAL A 58 -0.16 3.88 9.78
C VAL A 58 -0.51 3.28 11.12
N TRP A 59 -1.29 4.00 11.91
CA TRP A 59 -2.01 3.51 13.08
C TRP A 59 -3.50 3.58 12.81
N HIS A 60 -4.25 2.58 13.25
CA HIS A 60 -5.70 2.61 13.12
C HIS A 60 -6.40 1.79 14.21
N SER A 61 -7.67 2.11 14.46
CA SER A 61 -8.53 1.33 15.38
C SER A 61 -9.29 0.18 14.70
N ALA A 62 -9.06 -0.07 13.40
CA ALA A 62 -9.74 -1.15 12.68
C ALA A 62 -9.43 -2.53 13.29
N ARG A 63 -10.45 -3.39 13.42
CA ARG A 63 -10.32 -4.75 13.96
C ARG A 63 -9.97 -5.77 12.87
N HIS A 64 -10.49 -5.54 11.66
CA HIS A 64 -10.21 -6.38 10.51
C HIS A 64 -9.97 -5.49 9.29
N VAL A 65 -8.82 -5.70 8.66
CA VAL A 65 -8.44 -5.02 7.43
C VAL A 65 -8.01 -6.02 6.38
N GLU A 66 -8.27 -5.69 5.13
CA GLU A 66 -7.75 -6.41 3.98
C GLU A 66 -6.68 -5.54 3.32
N ARG A 67 -5.53 -6.14 3.03
CA ARG A 67 -4.51 -5.52 2.18
C ARG A 67 -4.42 -6.30 0.88
N ARG A 68 -4.42 -5.58 -0.23
CA ARG A 68 -4.13 -6.14 -1.55
C ARG A 68 -2.68 -5.90 -1.88
N GLY A 69 -2.03 -6.91 -2.46
CA GLY A 69 -0.69 -6.74 -3.02
C GLY A 69 -0.69 -5.70 -4.14
N VAL A 70 0.48 -5.13 -4.40
CA VAL A 70 0.70 -4.27 -5.56
C VAL A 70 1.06 -5.16 -6.75
N PRO A 71 0.31 -5.12 -7.88
CA PRO A 71 0.65 -5.90 -9.06
C PRO A 71 2.10 -5.66 -9.51
N GLY A 72 2.88 -6.73 -9.63
CA GLY A 72 4.29 -6.63 -10.02
C GLY A 72 5.22 -6.08 -8.94
N GLY A 73 4.76 -5.95 -7.70
CA GLY A 73 5.54 -5.47 -6.57
C GLY A 73 5.38 -6.35 -5.31
N ALA A 74 6.10 -5.94 -4.27
CA ALA A 74 6.03 -6.53 -2.94
C ALA A 74 5.59 -5.47 -1.93
N VAL A 75 4.89 -5.92 -0.90
CA VAL A 75 4.59 -5.10 0.26
C VAL A 75 5.23 -5.76 1.48
N LEU A 76 6.16 -5.05 2.10
CA LEU A 76 6.74 -5.39 3.39
C LEU A 76 5.92 -4.69 4.47
N SER A 77 5.39 -5.45 5.42
CA SER A 77 4.65 -4.92 6.56
C SER A 77 5.40 -5.27 7.85
N LEU A 78 5.59 -4.26 8.70
CA LEU A 78 6.19 -4.39 10.02
C LEU A 78 5.15 -4.01 11.07
N LEU A 79 5.01 -4.82 12.11
CA LEU A 79 4.17 -4.48 13.25
C LEU A 79 4.99 -3.69 14.25
N VAL A 80 4.64 -2.42 14.44
CA VAL A 80 5.36 -1.53 15.37
C VAL A 80 4.78 -1.61 16.79
N GLU A 81 3.49 -1.87 16.92
CA GLU A 81 2.79 -1.93 18.21
C GLU A 81 1.54 -2.80 18.10
N GLY A 82 1.25 -3.57 19.15
CA GLY A 82 0.04 -4.39 19.27
C GLY A 82 0.25 -5.84 18.84
N THR A 83 -0.82 -6.49 18.41
CA THR A 83 -0.83 -7.90 17.97
C THR A 83 -1.56 -8.04 16.65
N LEU A 84 -1.02 -8.84 15.73
CA LEU A 84 -1.61 -9.02 14.41
C LEU A 84 -1.62 -10.49 14.00
N THR A 85 -2.80 -11.01 13.68
CA THR A 85 -2.94 -12.28 12.95
C THR A 85 -3.14 -11.98 11.47
N VAL A 86 -2.29 -12.55 10.61
CA VAL A 86 -2.37 -12.38 9.15
C VAL A 86 -2.86 -13.67 8.53
N ARG A 87 -3.97 -13.58 7.80
CA ARG A 87 -4.48 -14.68 6.97
C ARG A 87 -4.18 -14.42 5.50
N PHE A 88 -3.50 -15.36 4.86
CA PHE A 88 -3.18 -15.32 3.44
C PHE A 88 -4.31 -15.92 2.59
N GLY A 89 -4.29 -15.63 1.29
CA GLY A 89 -5.32 -16.12 0.36
C GLY A 89 -5.35 -17.64 0.19
N ASP A 90 -4.27 -18.33 0.53
CA ASP A 90 -4.17 -19.80 0.58
C ASP A 90 -4.72 -20.39 1.90
N GLY A 91 -5.23 -19.54 2.80
CA GLY A 91 -5.79 -19.94 4.09
C GLY A 91 -4.75 -20.10 5.20
N ARG A 92 -3.46 -19.92 4.92
CA ARG A 92 -2.42 -19.94 5.96
C ARG A 92 -2.60 -18.74 6.89
N GLU A 93 -2.35 -18.96 8.18
CA GLU A 93 -2.35 -17.93 9.21
C GLU A 93 -1.00 -17.86 9.90
N ILE A 94 -0.59 -16.64 10.26
CA ILE A 94 0.57 -16.39 11.11
C ILE A 94 0.18 -15.33 12.15
N ASP A 95 0.72 -15.48 13.36
CA ASP A 95 0.74 -14.40 14.33
C ASP A 95 2.03 -13.60 14.15
N VAL A 96 1.90 -12.28 14.22
CA VAL A 96 2.99 -11.32 14.11
C VAL A 96 3.00 -10.54 15.41
N ASP A 97 4.08 -10.72 16.17
CA ASP A 97 4.35 -9.98 17.39
C ASP A 97 4.98 -8.62 17.08
N GLU A 98 5.01 -7.75 18.08
CA GLU A 98 5.67 -6.44 18.00
C GLU A 98 7.13 -6.57 17.55
N GLY A 99 7.54 -5.73 16.58
CA GLY A 99 8.84 -5.80 15.92
C GLY A 99 8.95 -6.86 14.82
N GLY A 100 7.95 -7.75 14.71
CA GLY A 100 7.83 -8.73 13.64
C GLY A 100 7.34 -8.13 12.32
N GLY A 101 7.34 -8.95 11.27
CA GLY A 101 6.88 -8.53 9.96
C GLY A 101 6.65 -9.66 8.98
N PHE A 102 6.03 -9.31 7.86
CA PHE A 102 5.73 -10.24 6.78
C PHE A 102 5.81 -9.55 5.43
N VAL A 103 6.05 -10.35 4.39
CA VAL A 103 6.05 -9.89 3.00
C VAL A 103 4.91 -10.58 2.27
N HIS A 104 4.14 -9.82 1.51
CA HIS A 104 3.22 -10.38 0.55
C HIS A 104 3.51 -9.89 -0.86
N TRP A 105 3.63 -10.85 -1.77
CA TRP A 105 3.87 -10.64 -3.20
C TRP A 105 2.54 -10.67 -3.94
N SER A 106 2.33 -9.76 -4.88
CA SER A 106 1.20 -9.88 -5.81
C SER A 106 1.69 -10.52 -7.12
N LEU A 107 1.67 -11.86 -7.17
CA LEU A 107 1.97 -12.64 -8.37
C LEU A 107 0.80 -12.58 -9.36
N ALA A 108 0.52 -11.40 -9.91
CA ALA A 108 -0.19 -11.27 -11.17
C ALA A 108 0.06 -9.87 -11.75
N PRO A 109 0.77 -9.73 -12.88
CA PRO A 109 0.45 -8.61 -13.77
C PRO A 109 -1.03 -8.75 -14.16
N PRO A 110 -1.83 -7.66 -14.20
CA PRO A 110 -3.16 -7.73 -14.77
C PRO A 110 -3.07 -8.31 -16.18
N PRO A 111 -4.03 -9.15 -16.63
CA PRO A 111 -4.03 -9.63 -18.01
C PRO A 111 -4.00 -8.42 -18.96
N PRO A 112 -3.23 -8.47 -20.07
CA PRO A 112 -3.13 -7.35 -20.98
C PRO A 112 -4.51 -6.98 -21.51
N ARG A 113 -5.05 -5.85 -21.05
CA ARG A 113 -6.27 -5.26 -21.62
C ARG A 113 -5.88 -4.38 -22.79
N ASN A 114 -5.98 -4.92 -24.00
CA ASN A 114 -6.02 -4.09 -25.20
C ASN A 114 -7.42 -3.47 -25.31
N ARG A 115 -7.52 -2.17 -25.04
CA ARG A 115 -8.64 -1.35 -25.52
C ARG A 115 -8.06 -0.14 -26.23
N ALA A 116 -7.62 -0.36 -27.46
CA ALA A 116 -7.33 0.73 -28.38
C ALA A 116 -8.60 1.56 -28.61
N GLN A 117 -8.58 2.81 -28.15
CA GLN A 117 -9.08 3.96 -28.91
C GLN A 117 -8.34 5.23 -28.46
N ARG A 118 -7.33 5.60 -29.28
CA ARG A 118 -6.57 6.87 -29.33
C ARG A 118 -5.85 7.33 -28.04
N GLY A 119 -4.53 7.18 -28.02
CA GLY A 119 -3.62 7.97 -27.15
C GLY A 119 -2.52 7.16 -26.45
N THR A 120 -1.36 7.07 -27.10
CA THR A 120 0.00 6.77 -26.60
C THR A 120 0.16 5.76 -25.43
N LEU A 121 0.60 4.54 -25.76
CA LEU A 121 1.20 3.57 -24.84
C LEU A 121 2.50 4.13 -24.21
N ARG A 122 2.61 4.10 -22.88
CA ARG A 122 3.90 4.17 -22.18
C ARG A 122 4.11 2.85 -21.41
N HIS A 123 5.13 2.10 -21.80
CA HIS A 123 5.64 0.96 -21.04
C HIS A 123 6.61 1.46 -19.96
N ALA A 124 6.48 0.94 -18.75
CA ALA A 124 7.57 0.88 -17.79
C ALA A 124 7.88 -0.61 -17.55
N ARG A 125 8.97 -1.09 -18.15
CA ARG A 125 9.65 -2.34 -17.75
C ARG A 125 10.78 -1.92 -16.82
N SER A 126 10.92 -2.53 -15.65
CA SER A 126 12.25 -2.64 -15.04
C SER A 126 12.93 -3.87 -15.67
N GLY A 127 13.99 -3.64 -16.41
CA GLY A 127 14.84 -4.71 -16.91
C GLY A 127 15.68 -5.29 -15.77
N SER A 128 15.75 -6.61 -15.73
CA SER A 128 16.96 -7.32 -15.34
C SER A 128 17.19 -8.37 -16.44
N GLY A 129 18.21 -8.13 -17.29
CA GLY A 129 18.73 -9.08 -18.28
C GLY A 129 19.34 -10.31 -17.59
N PRO A 130 19.81 -11.32 -18.33
CA PRO A 130 20.71 -11.19 -19.49
C PRO A 130 20.04 -11.09 -20.87
#